data_AF-A0A7K7X2I2-F1
#
_entry.id   AF-A0A7K7X2I2-F1
#
_cell.length_a   1.000
_cell.length_b   1.000
_cell.length_c   1.000
_cell.angle_alpha   90.00
_cell.angle_beta   90.00
_cell.angle_gamma   90.00
#
_symmetry.space_group_name_H-M   'P 1'
#
loop_
_entity.id
_entity.type
_entity.pdbx_description
1 polymer ?
#
loop_
_entity_poly.entity_id
_entity_poly.type
_entity_poly.pdbx_seq_one_letter_code
_entity_poly.pdbx_strand_id
1 'polypeptide(L)'
;PGTLLPRLPSEPGMTLLTINIEKIGLKDAGQCIDPYITVSVKDLNGIDLTPVQDTPVALRKEDTYVHFNVDIEIQKHIERLTKGAAIFFEFKHYKPKKRFTSTKCFAFMEMDEIKPGAIVIELYKKPTDFKRKKLQLLTKKPLYLHLHQTLHKE
;
A
#
# COMPACT_ATOMS: atom_id res chain seq x y z
N PRO A 1 -11.94 12.17 2.95
CA PRO A 1 -11.55 12.34 1.52
C PRO A 1 -10.18 11.71 1.28
N GLY A 2 -10.05 10.82 0.29
CA GLY A 2 -8.76 10.30 -0.16
C GLY A 2 -8.11 11.23 -1.20
N THR A 3 -6.89 10.91 -1.63
CA THR A 3 -6.14 11.66 -2.65
C THR A 3 -5.74 10.78 -3.84
N LEU A 4 -6.50 9.71 -4.09
CA LEU A 4 -6.27 8.81 -5.22
C LEU A 4 -6.37 9.56 -6.55
N LEU A 5 -5.45 9.24 -7.46
CA LEU A 5 -5.32 9.85 -8.77
C LEU A 5 -5.86 8.91 -9.86
N PRO A 6 -6.34 9.46 -10.98
CA PRO A 6 -6.81 8.64 -12.10
C PRO A 6 -5.64 7.88 -12.75
N ARG A 7 -5.98 6.87 -13.54
CA ARG A 7 -5.01 6.15 -14.36
C ARG A 7 -4.34 7.10 -15.36
N LEU A 8 -3.04 6.96 -15.51
CA LEU A 8 -2.30 7.67 -16.57
C LEU A 8 -2.79 7.23 -17.96
N PRO A 9 -2.62 8.07 -18.99
CA PRO A 9 -2.83 7.63 -20.36
C PRO A 9 -1.86 6.50 -20.71
N SER A 10 -2.34 5.52 -21.48
CA SER A 10 -1.51 4.45 -22.02
C SER A 10 -0.45 5.00 -22.98
N GLU A 11 0.71 4.36 -23.00
CA GLU A 11 1.78 4.62 -23.97
C GLU A 11 2.15 3.31 -24.68
N PRO A 12 2.37 3.32 -26.01
CA PRO A 12 2.70 2.10 -26.76
C PRO A 12 3.93 1.38 -26.20
N GLY A 13 3.81 0.08 -25.95
CA GLY A 13 4.90 -0.76 -25.42
C GLY A 13 5.23 -0.52 -23.95
N MET A 14 4.41 0.26 -23.23
CA MET A 14 4.54 0.49 -21.79
C MET A 14 3.40 -0.18 -21.03
N THR A 15 3.63 -0.44 -19.74
CA THR A 15 2.66 -1.11 -18.88
C THR A 15 2.25 -0.19 -17.73
N LEU A 16 0.94 -0.07 -17.51
CA LEU A 16 0.36 0.57 -16.32
C LEU A 16 -0.04 -0.49 -15.29
N LEU A 17 0.05 -0.13 -14.01
CA LEU A 17 -0.29 -1.01 -12.89
C LEU A 17 -1.44 -0.40 -12.08
N THR A 18 -2.53 -1.16 -11.99
CA THR A 18 -3.59 -0.93 -10.99
C THR A 18 -3.43 -1.95 -9.87
N ILE A 19 -3.49 -1.48 -8.63
CA ILE A 19 -3.50 -2.34 -7.44
C ILE A 19 -4.84 -2.14 -6.74
N ASN A 20 -5.66 -3.19 -6.68
CA ASN A 20 -6.80 -3.21 -5.79
C ASN A 20 -6.30 -3.54 -4.38
N ILE A 21 -6.52 -2.63 -3.43
CA ILE A 21 -6.36 -2.93 -2.01
C ILE A 21 -7.67 -3.57 -1.54
N GLU A 22 -7.67 -4.89 -1.36
CA GLU A 22 -8.87 -5.62 -0.95
C GLU A 22 -9.12 -5.39 0.54
N LYS A 23 -8.19 -5.84 1.39
CA LYS A 23 -8.30 -5.80 2.85
C LYS A 23 -6.94 -5.93 3.52
N ILE A 24 -6.87 -5.54 4.79
CA ILE A 24 -5.69 -5.74 5.64
C ILE A 24 -6.06 -6.48 6.92
N GLY A 25 -5.29 -7.51 7.24
CA GLY A 25 -5.41 -8.31 8.46
C GLY A 25 -4.62 -7.69 9.61
N LEU A 26 -5.27 -7.39 10.72
CA LEU A 26 -4.65 -6.87 11.95
C LEU A 26 -5.27 -7.54 13.16
N LYS A 27 -4.51 -7.75 14.25
CA LYS A 27 -5.06 -8.37 15.46
C LYS A 27 -6.17 -7.53 16.12
N ASP A 28 -6.13 -6.22 15.90
CA ASP A 28 -6.97 -5.21 16.52
C ASP A 28 -7.62 -4.30 15.45
N ALA A 29 -7.99 -4.85 14.29
CA ALA A 29 -8.52 -4.12 13.14
C ALA A 29 -9.77 -3.30 13.50
N GLY A 30 -10.72 -3.89 14.21
CA GLY A 30 -11.98 -3.23 14.61
C GLY A 30 -11.76 -1.97 15.46
N GLN A 31 -10.65 -1.92 16.22
CA GLN A 31 -10.29 -0.80 17.10
C GLN A 31 -9.61 0.36 16.35
N CYS A 32 -9.23 0.19 15.09
CA CYS A 32 -8.66 1.26 14.29
C CYS A 32 -9.74 2.30 13.93
N ILE A 33 -9.51 3.55 14.31
CA ILE A 33 -10.42 4.68 14.05
C ILE A 33 -9.93 5.39 12.80
N ASP A 34 -10.87 5.69 11.90
CA ASP A 34 -10.63 6.30 10.60
C ASP A 34 -9.44 5.70 9.84
N PRO A 35 -9.40 4.37 9.65
CA PRO A 35 -8.27 3.73 9.02
C PRO A 35 -8.20 4.08 7.54
N TYR A 36 -6.99 4.37 7.06
CA TYR A 36 -6.71 4.54 5.63
C TYR A 36 -5.30 4.00 5.31
N ILE A 37 -4.99 3.84 4.03
CA ILE A 37 -3.66 3.45 3.57
C ILE A 37 -3.06 4.57 2.74
N THR A 38 -1.82 4.93 3.06
CA THR A 38 -0.98 5.76 2.20
C THR A 38 -0.16 4.86 1.29
N VAL A 39 -0.22 5.10 -0.01
CA VAL A 39 0.58 4.43 -1.03
C VAL A 39 1.61 5.38 -1.60
N SER A 40 2.86 4.92 -1.66
CA SER A 40 3.98 5.69 -2.20
C SER A 40 4.92 4.77 -2.98
N VAL A 41 5.48 5.27 -4.07
CA VAL A 41 6.52 4.55 -4.83
C VAL A 41 7.85 5.21 -4.52
N LYS A 42 8.81 4.44 -4.04
CA LYS A 42 10.09 4.97 -3.56
C LYS A 42 11.29 4.27 -4.18
N ASP A 43 12.38 5.00 -4.35
CA ASP A 43 13.66 4.45 -4.80
C ASP A 43 14.43 3.73 -3.66
N LEU A 44 15.64 3.24 -3.97
CA LEU A 44 16.55 2.58 -3.00
C LEU A 44 16.95 3.47 -1.81
N ASN A 45 16.85 4.79 -1.96
CA ASN A 45 17.17 5.76 -0.92
C ASN A 45 15.94 6.17 -0.10
N GLY A 46 14.75 5.68 -0.46
CA GLY A 46 13.48 6.02 0.17
C GLY A 46 12.87 7.34 -0.33
N ILE A 47 13.33 7.85 -1.47
CA ILE A 47 12.84 9.08 -2.09
C ILE A 47 11.64 8.76 -2.98
N ASP A 48 10.59 9.57 -2.90
CA ASP A 48 9.39 9.42 -3.72
C ASP A 48 9.69 9.55 -5.22
N LEU A 49 9.22 8.58 -6.00
CA LEU A 49 9.29 8.53 -7.47
C LEU A 49 7.99 8.98 -8.12
N THR A 50 6.89 9.01 -7.37
CA THR A 50 5.55 9.40 -7.79
C THR A 50 4.85 10.21 -6.69
N PRO A 51 3.78 10.95 -7.00
CA PRO A 51 2.92 11.53 -5.97
C PRO A 51 2.42 10.45 -4.98
N VAL A 52 2.41 10.81 -3.70
CA VAL A 52 1.84 9.99 -2.63
C VAL A 52 0.31 10.03 -2.71
N GLN A 53 -0.34 8.89 -2.53
CA GLN A 53 -1.79 8.74 -2.63
C GLN A 53 -2.36 8.15 -1.35
N ASP A 54 -3.44 8.73 -0.84
CA ASP A 54 -4.17 8.22 0.32
C ASP A 54 -5.50 7.62 -0.13
N THR A 55 -5.80 6.40 0.33
CA THR A 55 -7.14 5.85 0.17
C THR A 55 -8.16 6.72 0.92
N PRO A 56 -9.45 6.67 0.55
CA PRO A 56 -10.51 7.04 1.46
C PRO A 56 -10.41 6.26 2.78
N VAL A 57 -11.04 6.81 3.82
CA VAL A 57 -11.20 6.10 5.09
C VAL A 57 -12.07 4.87 4.86
N ALA A 58 -11.58 3.70 5.29
CA ALA A 58 -12.32 2.46 5.21
C ALA A 58 -13.40 2.40 6.30
N LEU A 59 -14.65 2.17 5.87
CA LEU A 59 -15.82 2.11 6.74
C LEU A 59 -16.13 0.68 7.21
N ARG A 60 -15.80 -0.33 6.39
CA ARG A 60 -16.10 -1.73 6.70
C ARG A 60 -14.95 -2.35 7.51
N LYS A 61 -15.22 -2.64 8.78
CA LYS A 61 -14.29 -3.27 9.71
C LYS A 61 -14.91 -4.50 10.34
N GLU A 62 -14.07 -5.50 10.55
CA GLU A 62 -14.32 -6.73 11.32
C GLU A 62 -13.29 -6.79 12.46
N ASP A 63 -13.36 -7.81 13.31
CA ASP A 63 -12.44 -7.97 14.44
C ASP A 63 -10.97 -7.97 13.99
N THR A 64 -10.69 -8.70 12.91
CA THR A 64 -9.33 -8.89 12.40
C THR A 64 -9.06 -8.32 11.01
N TYR A 65 -10.05 -7.71 10.36
CA TYR A 65 -9.89 -7.16 9.00
C TYR A 65 -10.46 -5.75 8.86
N VAL A 66 -9.77 -4.91 8.09
CA VAL A 66 -10.33 -3.68 7.52
C VAL A 66 -10.43 -3.89 6.01
N HIS A 67 -11.61 -3.69 5.44
CA HIS A 67 -11.88 -3.87 4.00
C HIS A 67 -11.84 -2.51 3.30
N PHE A 68 -11.09 -2.43 2.21
CA PHE A 68 -10.88 -1.23 1.42
C PHE A 68 -11.60 -1.33 0.07
N ASN A 69 -11.38 -2.43 -0.65
CA ASN A 69 -11.88 -2.68 -2.01
C ASN A 69 -11.76 -1.45 -2.91
N VAL A 70 -10.56 -0.86 -2.95
CA VAL A 70 -10.29 0.37 -3.71
C VAL A 70 -9.11 0.16 -4.64
N ASP A 71 -9.27 0.62 -5.88
CA ASP A 71 -8.21 0.61 -6.87
C ASP A 71 -7.28 1.81 -6.67
N ILE A 72 -5.99 1.56 -6.80
CA ILE A 72 -4.94 2.58 -6.81
C ILE A 72 -4.17 2.45 -8.11
N GLU A 73 -4.06 3.58 -8.80
CA GLU A 73 -3.36 3.68 -10.07
C GLU A 73 -1.93 4.15 -9.81
N ILE A 74 -0.94 3.32 -10.12
CA ILE A 74 0.46 3.68 -9.95
C ILE A 74 0.81 4.75 -10.99
N GLN A 75 1.23 5.91 -10.50
CA GLN A 75 1.43 7.12 -11.31
C GLN A 75 2.77 7.12 -12.05
N LYS A 76 3.15 5.96 -12.62
CA LYS A 76 4.30 5.78 -13.51
C LYS A 76 4.19 4.46 -14.26
N HIS A 77 4.51 4.47 -15.55
CA HIS A 77 4.71 3.23 -16.32
C HIS A 77 5.79 2.36 -15.67
N ILE A 78 5.55 1.04 -15.62
CA ILE A 78 6.42 0.08 -14.90
C ILE A 78 7.85 0.16 -15.43
N GLU A 79 8.01 0.27 -16.74
CA GLU A 79 9.31 0.32 -17.43
C GLU A 79 10.13 1.57 -17.08
N ARG A 80 9.48 2.64 -16.61
CA ARG A 80 10.12 3.89 -16.18
C ARG A 80 10.46 3.91 -14.69
N LEU A 81 10.14 2.85 -13.93
CA LEU A 81 10.55 2.71 -12.55
C LEU A 81 12.01 2.25 -12.47
N THR A 82 12.78 2.89 -11.60
CA THR A 82 14.20 2.57 -11.44
C THR A 82 14.36 1.20 -10.78
N LYS A 83 15.44 0.49 -11.12
CA LYS A 83 15.78 -0.77 -10.45
C LYS A 83 15.91 -0.55 -8.95
N GLY A 84 15.28 -1.43 -8.17
CA GLY A 84 15.26 -1.35 -6.71
C GLY A 84 14.20 -0.42 -6.14
N ALA A 85 13.32 0.16 -6.97
CA ALA A 85 12.11 0.81 -6.47
C ALA A 85 11.20 -0.18 -5.71
N ALA A 86 10.31 0.34 -4.87
CA ALA A 86 9.19 -0.42 -4.31
C ALA A 86 7.96 0.45 -4.12
N ILE A 87 6.82 -0.23 -4.07
CA ILE A 87 5.53 0.34 -3.72
C ILE A 87 5.29 0.06 -2.24
N PHE A 88 5.14 1.11 -1.44
CA PHE A 88 4.88 1.04 -0.01
C PHE A 88 3.41 1.25 0.28
N PHE A 89 2.91 0.54 1.28
CA PHE A 89 1.55 0.65 1.80
C PHE A 89 1.63 0.90 3.30
N GLU A 90 1.41 2.14 3.74
CA GLU A 90 1.39 2.49 5.15
C GLU A 90 -0.03 2.52 5.68
N PHE A 91 -0.36 1.59 6.59
CA PHE A 91 -1.66 1.63 7.26
C PHE A 91 -1.63 2.68 8.37
N LYS A 92 -2.56 3.63 8.29
CA LYS A 92 -2.71 4.75 9.20
C LYS A 92 -4.06 4.69 9.90
N HIS A 93 -4.10 5.17 11.14
CA HIS A 93 -5.32 5.30 11.92
C HIS A 93 -5.21 6.46 12.90
N TYR A 94 -6.36 7.05 13.25
CA TYR A 94 -6.43 8.09 14.26
C TYR A 94 -6.25 7.50 15.67
N LYS A 95 -5.46 8.18 16.51
CA LYS A 95 -5.28 7.84 17.93
C LYS A 95 -5.96 8.89 18.82
N PRO A 96 -7.17 8.64 19.35
CA PRO A 96 -7.92 9.64 20.09
C PRO A 96 -7.17 10.21 21.29
N LYS A 97 -6.49 9.35 22.07
CA LYS A 97 -5.70 9.75 23.24
C LYS A 97 -4.53 10.67 22.89
N LYS A 98 -4.04 10.61 21.65
CA LYS A 98 -2.90 11.42 21.19
C LYS A 98 -3.30 12.52 20.22
N ARG A 99 -4.56 12.53 19.76
CA ARG A 99 -5.13 13.52 18.84
C ARG A 99 -4.38 13.67 17.52
N PHE A 100 -3.77 12.59 17.02
CA PHE A 100 -3.09 12.60 15.74
C PHE A 100 -3.23 11.25 15.01
N THR A 101 -3.04 11.28 13.70
CA THR A 101 -3.00 10.08 12.84
C THR A 101 -1.60 9.45 12.87
N SER A 102 -1.53 8.17 13.22
CA SER A 102 -0.29 7.42 13.32
C SER A 102 -0.24 6.34 12.25
N THR A 103 0.90 6.16 11.59
CA THR A 103 1.23 4.89 10.94
C THR A 103 1.26 3.80 12.02
N LYS A 104 0.58 2.69 11.79
CA LYS A 104 0.57 1.52 12.70
C LYS A 104 1.59 0.49 12.23
N CYS A 105 1.58 0.21 10.93
CA CYS A 105 2.43 -0.75 10.25
C CYS A 105 2.55 -0.38 8.77
N PHE A 106 3.46 -1.05 8.08
CA PHE A 106 3.63 -0.89 6.65
C PHE A 106 3.85 -2.25 5.97
N ALA A 107 3.56 -2.31 4.68
CA ALA A 107 3.99 -3.36 3.77
C ALA A 107 4.71 -2.70 2.59
N PHE A 108 5.46 -3.48 1.83
CA PHE A 108 6.02 -3.01 0.56
C PHE A 108 6.09 -4.16 -0.43
N MET A 109 6.09 -3.82 -1.71
CA MET A 109 6.23 -4.74 -2.83
C MET A 109 7.39 -4.26 -3.71
N GLU A 110 8.35 -5.14 -3.97
CA GLU A 110 9.44 -4.88 -4.90
C GLU A 110 9.00 -5.07 -6.37
N MET A 111 9.81 -4.55 -7.29
CA MET A 111 9.47 -4.53 -8.71
C MET A 111 9.30 -5.92 -9.34
N ASP A 112 10.01 -6.93 -8.84
CA ASP A 112 9.97 -8.31 -9.31
C ASP A 112 8.76 -9.10 -8.78
N GLU A 113 8.05 -8.55 -7.79
CA GLU A 113 6.78 -9.06 -7.28
C GLU A 113 5.57 -8.56 -8.10
N ILE A 114 5.78 -7.63 -9.03
CA ILE A 114 4.73 -7.11 -9.90
C ILE A 114 4.33 -8.15 -10.94
N LYS A 115 3.17 -8.77 -10.74
CA LYS A 115 2.63 -9.87 -11.55
C LYS A 115 1.11 -9.82 -11.53
N PRO A 116 0.41 -10.23 -12.61
CA PRO A 116 -1.05 -10.20 -12.60
C PRO A 116 -1.62 -11.18 -11.56
N GLY A 117 -2.70 -10.77 -10.90
CA GLY A 117 -3.45 -11.60 -9.95
C GLY A 117 -3.25 -11.22 -8.48
N ALA A 118 -3.69 -12.11 -7.60
CA ALA A 118 -3.70 -11.88 -6.16
C ALA A 118 -2.30 -12.04 -5.53
N ILE A 119 -1.99 -11.19 -4.57
CA ILE A 119 -0.80 -11.28 -3.73
C ILE A 119 -1.16 -10.92 -2.28
N VAL A 120 -0.49 -11.57 -1.33
CA VAL A 120 -0.56 -11.22 0.09
C VAL A 120 0.82 -10.82 0.57
N ILE A 121 0.91 -9.73 1.32
CA ILE A 121 2.17 -9.16 1.81
C ILE A 121 2.14 -9.05 3.32
N GLU A 122 3.22 -9.48 3.98
CA GLU A 122 3.39 -9.33 5.41
C GLU A 122 3.48 -7.87 5.87
N LEU A 123 3.16 -7.67 7.15
CA LEU A 123 3.13 -6.36 7.77
C LEU A 123 4.35 -6.18 8.68
N TYR A 124 4.97 -5.02 8.59
CA TYR A 124 6.12 -4.61 9.39
C TYR A 124 5.74 -3.51 10.38
N LYS A 125 6.42 -3.49 11.53
CA LYS A 125 6.20 -2.50 12.59
C LYS A 125 6.71 -1.13 12.15
N LYS A 126 5.99 -0.08 12.52
CA LYS A 126 6.49 1.31 12.45
C LYS A 126 7.80 1.50 13.26
N PRO A 127 8.63 2.51 12.95
CA PRO A 127 8.49 3.44 11.82
C PRO A 127 8.74 2.73 10.48
N THR A 128 8.17 3.28 9.41
CA THR A 128 8.36 2.75 8.07
C THR A 128 9.82 2.89 7.64
N ASP A 129 10.47 1.77 7.30
CA ASP A 129 11.82 1.78 6.76
C ASP A 129 11.78 1.74 5.23
N PHE A 130 11.78 2.92 4.61
CA PHE A 130 11.73 3.05 3.16
C PHE A 130 12.97 2.53 2.43
N LYS A 131 14.06 2.23 3.15
CA LYS A 131 15.25 1.56 2.60
C LYS A 131 15.22 0.04 2.78
N ARG A 132 14.21 -0.49 3.50
CA ARG A 132 13.97 -1.92 3.75
C ARG A 132 15.17 -2.64 4.37
N LYS A 133 15.94 -1.97 5.24
CA LYS A 133 17.17 -2.53 5.84
C LYS A 133 16.95 -3.17 7.20
N LYS A 134 15.99 -2.67 7.97
CA LYS A 134 15.71 -3.10 9.35
C LYS A 134 14.23 -3.41 9.52
N LEU A 135 13.83 -4.55 8.98
CA LEU A 135 12.45 -5.00 8.98
C LEU A 135 12.12 -5.77 10.26
N GLN A 136 11.03 -5.40 10.92
CA GLN A 136 10.50 -6.12 12.07
C GLN A 136 9.05 -6.52 11.80
N LEU A 137 8.79 -7.83 11.71
CA LEU A 137 7.43 -8.33 11.50
C LEU A 137 6.48 -7.85 12.59
N LEU A 138 5.30 -7.38 12.19
CA LEU A 138 4.21 -6.97 13.08
C LEU A 138 3.63 -8.19 13.81
N THR A 139 3.49 -9.31 13.11
CA THR A 139 2.88 -10.54 13.62
C THR A 139 3.36 -11.75 12.84
N LYS A 140 3.39 -12.93 13.49
CA LYS A 140 3.58 -14.24 12.84
C LYS A 140 2.26 -14.94 12.48
N LYS A 141 1.12 -14.38 12.91
CA LYS A 141 -0.21 -14.87 12.53
C LYS A 141 -0.46 -14.63 11.04
N PRO A 142 -1.31 -15.42 10.37
CA PRO A 142 -1.65 -15.26 8.95
C PRO A 142 -2.58 -14.05 8.73
N LEU A 143 -2.04 -12.86 8.98
CA LEU A 143 -2.71 -11.57 8.88
C LEU A 143 -1.86 -10.68 7.97
N TYR A 144 -2.35 -10.46 6.76
CA TYR A 144 -1.60 -9.87 5.65
C TYR A 144 -2.33 -8.67 5.06
N LEU A 145 -1.64 -7.87 4.25
CA LEU A 145 -2.26 -7.01 3.27
C LEU A 145 -2.62 -7.84 2.04
N HIS A 146 -3.89 -7.85 1.64
CA HIS A 146 -4.39 -8.54 0.46
C HIS A 146 -4.55 -7.56 -0.69
N LEU A 147 -3.90 -7.87 -1.81
CA LEU A 147 -3.89 -7.03 -3.00
C LEU A 147 -4.25 -7.86 -4.24
N HIS A 148 -4.84 -7.20 -5.23
CA HIS A 148 -4.98 -7.73 -6.59
C HIS A 148 -4.29 -6.81 -7.58
N GLN A 149 -3.43 -7.37 -8.42
CA GLN A 149 -2.64 -6.62 -9.38
C GLN A 149 -3.20 -6.81 -10.79
N THR A 150 -3.46 -5.70 -11.48
CA THR A 150 -3.89 -5.67 -12.88
C THR A 150 -2.86 -4.89 -13.70
N LEU A 151 -2.27 -5.56 -14.69
CA LEU A 151 -1.33 -4.95 -15.63
C LEU A 151 -2.07 -4.60 -16.92
N HIS A 152 -2.03 -3.33 -17.30
CA HIS A 152 -2.62 -2.82 -18.54
C HIS A 152 -1.51 -2.60 -19.55
N LYS A 153 -1.53 -3.37 -20.64
CA LYS A 153 -0.60 -3.23 -21.76
C LYS A 153 -1.37 -2.81 -23.00
N GLU A 154 -0.79 -1.90 -23.76
CA GLU A 154 -1.24 -1.51 -25.10
C GLU A 154 -0.26 -2.01 -26.16
#